data_AF-A0A8T6GL59-F1
#
_entry.id   AF-A0A8T6GL59-F1
#
_cell.length_a   1.000
_cell.length_b   1.000
_cell.length_c   1.000
_cell.angle_alpha   90.00
_cell.angle_beta   90.00
_cell.angle_gamma   90.00
#
_symmetry.space_group_name_H-M   'P 1'
#
loop_
_entity.id
_entity.type
_entity.pdbx_description
1 polymer ?
#
loop_
_entity_poly.entity_id
_entity_poly.type
_entity_poly.pdbx_seq_one_letter_code
_entity_poly.pdbx_strand_id
1 'polypeptide(L)'
;MFRRLRREWRRGQSADPRLHSPLISEARRESLAFAIAGCAYMLRHQKNTRIMLVASATVTALGAWLEIDWRDWAMLALANGLVWFGEFINAAIEATVNLSAPQIHPLARLAKDVAAAAVLLAALVAALVGMLILLPPLLDRLA
;
A
#
# COMPACT_ATOMS: atom_id res chain seq x y z
N MET A 1 38.23 25.07 5.04
CA MET A 1 37.76 23.68 5.32
C MET A 1 36.38 23.39 4.70
N PHE A 2 35.33 24.13 5.04
CA PHE A 2 33.96 23.92 4.51
C PHE A 2 33.80 24.00 2.97
N ARG A 3 34.66 24.74 2.26
CA ARG A 3 34.64 24.80 0.78
C ARG A 3 35.23 23.56 0.09
N ARG A 4 36.06 22.75 0.79
CA ARG A 4 36.58 21.47 0.25
C ARG A 4 35.56 20.35 0.42
N LEU A 5 34.93 20.24 1.59
CA LEU A 5 33.85 19.27 1.85
C LEU A 5 32.66 19.45 0.89
N ARG A 6 32.30 20.71 0.56
CA ARG A 6 31.21 21.00 -0.41
C ARG A 6 31.59 20.66 -1.86
N ARG A 7 32.88 20.64 -2.20
CA ARG A 7 33.38 20.22 -3.53
C ARG A 7 33.53 18.71 -3.63
N GLU A 8 33.85 18.02 -2.53
CA GLU A 8 33.92 16.56 -2.46
C GLU A 8 32.53 15.92 -2.49
N TRP A 9 31.54 16.50 -1.79
CA TRP A 9 30.13 16.07 -1.87
C TRP A 9 29.56 16.17 -3.30
N ARG A 10 29.95 17.21 -4.06
CA ARG A 10 29.54 17.41 -5.45
C ARG A 10 30.25 16.52 -6.47
N ARG A 11 31.39 15.91 -6.11
CA ARG A 11 32.19 15.05 -7.02
C ARG A 11 31.91 13.56 -6.83
N GLY A 12 31.39 13.15 -5.68
CA GLY A 12 31.05 11.74 -5.37
C GLY A 12 29.58 11.36 -5.57
N GLN A 13 28.71 12.31 -5.89
CA GLN A 13 27.29 12.08 -6.17
C GLN A 13 26.95 12.74 -7.51
N SER A 14 27.11 12.00 -8.60
CA SER A 14 26.29 12.26 -9.78
C SER A 14 24.84 12.12 -9.34
N ALA A 15 24.10 13.24 -9.28
CA ALA A 15 22.66 13.24 -9.00
C ALA A 15 21.82 12.65 -10.16
N ASP A 16 22.45 11.80 -10.99
CA ASP A 16 21.79 11.02 -12.01
C ASP A 16 21.30 9.71 -11.35
N PRO A 17 19.98 9.54 -11.15
CA PRO A 17 19.42 8.34 -10.51
C PRO A 17 19.79 7.05 -11.25
N ARG A 18 20.14 7.14 -12.53
CA ARG A 18 20.51 6.02 -13.40
C ARG A 18 21.85 5.37 -12.99
N LEU A 19 22.74 6.13 -12.36
CA LEU A 19 24.05 5.65 -11.90
C LEU A 19 23.98 4.82 -10.60
N HIS A 20 22.91 4.97 -9.82
CA HIS A 20 22.72 4.28 -8.54
C HIS A 20 21.60 3.23 -8.57
N SER A 21 20.82 3.17 -9.66
CA SER A 21 19.81 2.14 -9.88
C SER A 21 19.82 1.71 -11.37
N PRO A 22 20.50 0.61 -11.73
CA PRO A 22 20.61 0.15 -13.12
C PRO A 22 19.28 -0.36 -13.72
N LEU A 23 18.15 -0.16 -13.04
CA LEU A 23 16.85 -0.77 -13.33
C LEU A 23 15.74 0.26 -13.65
N ILE A 24 16.08 1.53 -13.89
CA ILE A 24 15.09 2.50 -14.35
C ILE A 24 14.79 2.20 -15.83
N SER A 25 13.69 1.49 -16.11
CA SER A 25 13.30 1.21 -17.49
C SER A 25 12.75 2.46 -18.17
N GLU A 26 13.32 2.85 -19.31
CA GLU A 26 12.77 3.86 -20.22
C GLU A 26 11.45 3.38 -20.88
N ALA A 27 11.23 2.06 -20.91
CA ALA A 27 10.07 1.44 -21.58
C ALA A 27 8.89 1.16 -20.61
N ARG A 28 7.69 1.64 -20.98
CA ARG A 28 6.45 1.46 -20.20
C ARG A 28 6.06 0.00 -19.92
N ARG A 29 6.53 -0.95 -20.74
CA ARG A 29 6.25 -2.39 -20.57
C ARG A 29 7.05 -2.98 -19.40
N GLU A 30 8.28 -2.54 -19.23
CA GLU A 30 9.15 -3.00 -18.15
C GLU A 30 8.70 -2.44 -16.80
N SER A 31 8.30 -1.16 -16.75
CA SER A 31 7.72 -0.58 -15.52
C SER A 31 6.43 -1.26 -15.08
N LEU A 32 5.58 -1.67 -16.05
CA LEU A 32 4.40 -2.48 -15.75
C LEU A 32 4.77 -3.87 -15.21
N ALA A 33 5.78 -4.52 -15.80
CA ALA A 33 6.27 -5.81 -15.30
C ALA A 33 6.79 -5.70 -13.86
N PHE A 34 7.50 -4.62 -13.51
CA PHE A 34 7.94 -4.36 -12.13
C PHE A 34 6.76 -4.14 -11.18
N ALA A 35 5.73 -3.39 -11.60
CA ALA A 35 4.53 -3.21 -10.79
C ALA A 35 3.81 -4.54 -10.52
N ILE A 36 3.65 -5.38 -11.55
CA ILE A 36 3.04 -6.71 -11.41
C ILE A 36 3.86 -7.61 -10.47
N ALA A 37 5.19 -7.58 -10.60
CA ALA A 37 6.08 -8.31 -9.70
C ALA A 37 5.91 -7.84 -8.23
N GLY A 38 5.77 -6.54 -8.01
CA GLY A 38 5.46 -5.98 -6.69
C GLY A 38 4.12 -6.47 -6.13
N CYS A 39 3.06 -6.48 -6.93
CA CYS A 39 1.77 -7.04 -6.53
C CYS A 39 1.87 -8.53 -6.17
N ALA A 40 2.56 -9.31 -7.00
CA ALA A 40 2.77 -10.74 -6.75
C ALA A 40 3.60 -10.98 -5.47
N TYR A 41 4.59 -10.14 -5.21
CA TYR A 41 5.38 -10.18 -3.97
C TYR A 41 4.48 -9.98 -2.74
N MET A 42 3.64 -8.95 -2.75
CA MET A 42 2.70 -8.64 -1.66
C MET A 42 1.78 -9.82 -1.36
N LEU A 43 1.12 -10.39 -2.38
CA LEU A 43 0.21 -11.53 -2.21
C LEU A 43 0.90 -12.78 -1.66
N ARG A 44 2.16 -13.01 -2.06
CA ARG A 44 2.93 -14.19 -1.63
C ARG A 44 3.51 -14.05 -0.23
N HIS A 45 3.97 -12.88 0.18
CA HIS A 45 4.77 -12.73 1.41
C HIS A 45 4.02 -12.05 2.56
N GLN A 46 3.06 -11.17 2.28
CA GLN A 46 2.35 -10.42 3.32
C GLN A 46 1.04 -11.10 3.72
N LYS A 47 0.95 -11.50 5.00
CA LYS A 47 -0.26 -12.15 5.54
C LYS A 47 -1.47 -11.20 5.54
N ASN A 48 -1.26 -9.95 5.94
CA ASN A 48 -2.30 -8.92 5.98
C ASN A 48 -2.91 -8.67 4.60
N THR A 49 -2.09 -8.68 3.55
CA THR A 49 -2.57 -8.55 2.16
C THR A 49 -3.54 -9.66 1.76
N ARG A 50 -3.34 -10.90 2.22
CA ARG A 50 -4.26 -12.01 1.93
C ARG A 50 -5.59 -11.85 2.65
N ILE A 51 -5.56 -11.39 3.91
CA ILE A 51 -6.78 -11.10 4.68
C ILE A 51 -7.57 -9.98 4.00
N MET A 52 -6.87 -8.91 3.60
CA MET A 52 -7.48 -7.80 2.85
C MET A 52 -8.06 -8.27 1.52
N LEU A 53 -7.39 -9.17 0.79
CA LEU A 53 -7.93 -9.75 -0.44
C LEU A 53 -9.25 -10.50 -0.22
N VAL A 54 -9.30 -11.36 0.81
CA VAL A 54 -10.54 -12.07 1.16
C VAL A 54 -11.62 -11.08 1.58
N ALA A 55 -11.30 -10.08 2.39
CA ALA A 55 -12.25 -9.06 2.82
C ALA A 55 -12.80 -8.25 1.64
N SER A 56 -11.94 -7.76 0.74
CA SER A 56 -12.36 -7.05 -0.47
C SER A 56 -13.23 -7.92 -1.37
N ALA A 57 -12.86 -9.20 -1.57
CA ALA A 57 -13.66 -10.14 -2.35
C ALA A 57 -15.05 -10.37 -1.74
N THR A 58 -15.15 -10.50 -0.42
CA THR A 58 -16.42 -10.64 0.30
C THR A 58 -17.28 -9.39 0.14
N VAL A 59 -16.70 -8.19 0.33
CA VAL A 59 -17.42 -6.91 0.15
C VAL A 59 -17.95 -6.77 -1.29
N THR A 60 -17.14 -7.14 -2.29
CA THR A 60 -17.57 -7.14 -3.69
C THR A 60 -18.67 -8.18 -3.95
N ALA A 61 -18.54 -9.40 -3.44
CA ALA A 61 -19.57 -10.41 -3.62
C ALA A 61 -20.91 -10.00 -2.98
N LEU A 62 -20.87 -9.41 -1.77
CA LEU A 62 -22.05 -8.90 -1.09
C LEU A 62 -22.68 -7.72 -1.84
N GLY A 63 -21.87 -6.75 -2.29
CA GLY A 63 -22.38 -5.61 -3.06
C GLY A 63 -23.06 -6.05 -4.37
N ALA A 64 -22.52 -7.06 -5.04
CA ALA A 64 -23.12 -7.61 -6.25
C ALA A 64 -24.43 -8.35 -5.96
N TRP A 65 -24.48 -9.15 -4.88
CA TRP A 65 -25.67 -9.88 -4.46
C TRP A 65 -26.81 -8.97 -3.98
N LEU A 66 -26.47 -7.84 -3.37
CA LEU A 66 -27.42 -6.84 -2.88
C LEU A 66 -27.81 -5.81 -3.95
N GLU A 67 -27.26 -5.91 -5.17
CA GLU A 67 -27.58 -5.03 -6.30
C GLU A 67 -27.47 -3.53 -5.98
N ILE A 68 -26.41 -3.15 -5.23
CA ILE A 68 -26.19 -1.76 -4.79
C ILE A 68 -25.95 -0.80 -5.96
N ASP A 69 -26.24 0.49 -5.75
CA ASP A 69 -26.10 1.53 -6.76
C ASP A 69 -24.62 1.77 -7.15
N TRP A 70 -24.38 2.29 -8.35
CA TRP A 70 -23.05 2.61 -8.84
C TRP A 70 -22.29 3.62 -7.95
N ARG A 71 -23.02 4.51 -7.25
CA ARG A 71 -22.42 5.47 -6.30
C ARG A 71 -21.83 4.76 -5.09
N ASP A 72 -22.55 3.76 -4.60
CA ASP A 72 -22.11 2.94 -3.47
C ASP A 72 -20.91 2.08 -3.88
N TRP A 73 -20.93 1.55 -5.11
CA TRP A 73 -19.75 0.89 -5.69
C TRP A 73 -18.53 1.80 -5.75
N ALA A 74 -18.69 3.06 -6.15
CA ALA A 74 -17.59 4.03 -6.19
C ALA A 74 -17.01 4.26 -4.79
N MET A 75 -17.86 4.40 -3.77
CA MET A 75 -17.44 4.57 -2.38
C MET A 75 -16.73 3.33 -1.82
N LEU A 76 -17.25 2.12 -2.09
CA LEU A 76 -16.60 0.87 -1.70
C LEU A 76 -15.26 0.66 -2.42
N ALA A 77 -15.18 1.02 -3.70
CA ALA A 77 -13.95 0.94 -4.48
C ALA A 77 -12.88 1.91 -3.95
N LEU A 78 -13.25 3.15 -3.62
CA LEU A 78 -12.35 4.12 -3.01
C LEU A 78 -11.88 3.67 -1.63
N ALA A 79 -12.81 3.22 -0.78
CA ALA A 79 -12.50 2.74 0.56
C ALA A 79 -11.53 1.55 0.53
N ASN A 80 -11.85 0.50 -0.23
CA ASN A 80 -10.97 -0.66 -0.41
C ASN A 80 -9.64 -0.24 -1.05
N GLY A 81 -9.67 0.59 -2.10
CA GLY A 81 -8.48 1.08 -2.78
C GLY A 81 -7.51 1.79 -1.84
N LEU A 82 -8.02 2.56 -0.88
CA LEU A 82 -7.20 3.22 0.14
C LEU A 82 -6.50 2.24 1.08
N VAL A 83 -7.19 1.15 1.48
CA VAL A 83 -6.58 0.09 2.30
C VAL A 83 -5.46 -0.61 1.52
N TRP A 84 -5.72 -0.96 0.26
CA TRP A 84 -4.73 -1.57 -0.63
C TRP A 84 -3.52 -0.66 -0.82
N PHE A 85 -3.75 0.62 -1.08
CA PHE A 85 -2.70 1.61 -1.19
C PHE A 85 -1.87 1.69 0.10
N GLY A 86 -2.53 1.81 1.25
CA GLY A 86 -1.88 1.87 2.56
C GLY A 86 -0.99 0.65 2.82
N GLU A 87 -1.49 -0.56 2.55
CA GLU A 87 -0.75 -1.80 2.75
C GLU A 87 0.50 -1.90 1.87
N PHE A 88 0.43 -1.44 0.62
CA PHE A 88 1.59 -1.40 -0.28
C PHE A 88 2.63 -0.37 0.18
N ILE A 89 2.19 0.81 0.62
CA ILE A 89 3.09 1.82 1.19
C ILE A 89 3.72 1.31 2.48
N ASN A 90 2.96 0.63 3.34
CA ASN A 90 3.47 0.03 4.57
C ASN A 90 4.59 -0.98 4.28
N ALA A 91 4.39 -1.89 3.33
CA ALA A 91 5.43 -2.84 2.94
C ALA A 91 6.66 -2.17 2.31
N ALA A 92 6.48 -1.10 1.53
CA ALA A 92 7.58 -0.32 0.97
C ALA A 92 8.40 0.40 2.06
N ILE A 93 7.73 0.96 3.08
CA ILE A 93 8.38 1.55 4.26
C ILE A 93 9.13 0.47 5.03
N GLU A 94 8.51 -0.68 5.27
CA GLU A 94 9.14 -1.79 5.97
C GLU A 94 10.43 -2.24 5.27
N ALA A 95 10.40 -2.41 3.95
CA ALA A 95 11.57 -2.75 3.14
C ALA A 95 12.67 -1.68 3.22
N THR A 96 12.29 -0.40 3.15
CA THR A 96 13.24 0.74 3.22
C THR A 96 13.89 0.84 4.60
N VAL A 97 13.12 0.65 5.66
CA VAL A 97 13.61 0.64 7.03
C VAL A 97 14.52 -0.55 7.28
N ASN A 98 14.16 -1.74 6.79
CA ASN A 98 15.00 -2.95 6.87
C ASN A 98 16.34 -2.78 6.16
N LEU A 99 16.36 -2.09 5.03
CA LEU A 99 17.59 -1.77 4.30
C LEU A 99 18.49 -0.81 5.09
N SER A 100 17.90 0.19 5.75
CA SER A 100 18.65 1.28 6.42
C SER A 100 19.07 0.96 7.85
N ALA A 101 18.36 0.05 8.53
CA ALA A 101 18.59 -0.32 9.93
C ALA A 101 18.61 -1.86 10.10
N PRO A 102 19.73 -2.53 9.78
CA PRO A 102 19.85 -3.98 9.89
C PRO A 102 19.85 -4.51 11.34
N GLN A 103 20.06 -3.65 12.33
CA GLN A 103 19.84 -3.96 13.75
C GLN A 103 18.62 -3.21 14.28
N ILE A 104 17.97 -3.75 15.32
CA ILE A 104 16.76 -3.15 15.90
C ILE A 104 17.08 -1.77 16.47
N HIS A 105 16.66 -0.73 15.75
CA HIS A 105 16.76 0.66 16.17
C HIS A 105 15.40 1.16 16.68
N PRO A 106 15.31 1.87 17.82
CA PRO A 106 14.04 2.36 18.37
C PRO A 106 13.21 3.16 17.37
N LEU A 107 13.85 4.04 16.59
CA LEU A 107 13.17 4.82 15.53
C LEU A 107 12.70 3.95 14.36
N ALA A 108 13.44 2.90 14.01
CA ALA A 108 13.03 1.97 12.94
C ALA A 108 11.78 1.19 13.34
N ARG A 109 11.72 0.78 14.63
CA ARG A 109 10.51 0.18 15.20
C ARG A 109 9.33 1.16 15.17
N LEU A 110 9.52 2.39 15.65
CA LEU A 110 8.48 3.42 15.63
C LEU A 110 7.95 3.68 14.22
N ALA A 111 8.82 3.79 13.22
CA ALA A 111 8.41 4.02 11.83
C ALA A 111 7.53 2.89 11.29
N LYS A 112 7.87 1.63 11.58
CA LYS A 112 7.07 0.46 11.20
C LYS A 112 5.73 0.43 11.94
N ASP A 113 5.75 0.69 13.24
CA ASP A 113 4.53 0.69 14.08
C ASP A 113 3.54 1.77 13.58
N VAL A 114 4.02 2.97 13.23
CA VAL A 114 3.20 4.05 12.68
C VAL A 114 2.67 3.70 11.29
N ALA A 115 3.48 3.10 10.42
CA ALA A 115 3.04 2.67 9.10
C ALA A 115 1.92 1.61 9.20
N ALA A 116 2.07 0.63 10.10
CA ALA A 116 1.04 -0.37 10.37
C ALA A 116 -0.25 0.26 10.95
N ALA A 117 -0.11 1.24 11.87
CA ALA A 117 -1.25 1.95 12.42
C ALA A 117 -2.05 2.73 11.36
N ALA A 118 -1.38 3.30 10.35
CA ALA A 118 -2.04 3.97 9.24
C ALA A 118 -2.90 3.02 8.41
N VAL A 119 -2.41 1.79 8.14
CA VAL A 119 -3.20 0.76 7.45
C VAL A 119 -4.40 0.33 8.28
N LEU A 120 -4.22 0.15 9.59
CA LEU A 120 -5.31 -0.19 10.50
C LEU A 120 -6.41 0.88 10.47
N LEU A 121 -6.04 2.15 10.52
CA LEU A 121 -7.01 3.25 10.45
C LEU A 121 -7.77 3.25 9.12
N ALA A 122 -7.08 3.04 7.99
CA ALA A 122 -7.72 2.92 6.69
C ALA A 122 -8.70 1.75 6.65
N ALA A 123 -8.33 0.59 7.21
CA ALA A 123 -9.19 -0.59 7.28
C ALA A 123 -10.45 -0.35 8.14
N LEU A 124 -10.33 0.37 9.25
CA LEU A 124 -11.47 0.75 10.10
C LEU A 124 -12.44 1.69 9.35
N VAL A 125 -11.91 2.69 8.64
CA VAL A 125 -12.72 3.58 7.81
C VAL A 125 -13.42 2.79 6.71
N ALA A 126 -12.71 1.87 6.03
CA ALA A 126 -13.30 1.04 5.00
C ALA A 126 -14.40 0.12 5.53
N ALA A 127 -14.21 -0.46 6.72
CA ALA A 127 -15.24 -1.26 7.40
C ALA A 127 -16.48 -0.41 7.73
N LEU A 128 -16.29 0.83 8.21
CA LEU A 128 -17.40 1.75 8.48
C LEU A 128 -18.18 2.08 7.21
N VAL A 129 -17.49 2.45 6.12
CA VAL A 129 -18.12 2.72 4.82
C VAL A 129 -18.86 1.48 4.31
N GLY A 130 -18.24 0.30 4.41
CA GLY A 130 -18.84 -0.98 4.06
C GLY A 130 -20.12 -1.27 4.85
N MET A 131 -20.13 -1.04 6.16
CA MET A 131 -21.33 -1.19 6.98
C MET A 131 -22.43 -0.20 6.58
N LEU A 132 -22.10 1.08 6.39
CA LEU A 132 -23.10 2.08 6.03
C LEU A 132 -23.81 1.78 4.70
N ILE A 133 -23.08 1.21 3.75
CA ILE A 133 -23.58 0.89 2.42
C ILE A 133 -24.30 -0.46 2.39
N LEU A 134 -23.66 -1.51 2.94
CA LEU A 134 -24.14 -2.88 2.77
C LEU A 134 -25.12 -3.31 3.86
N LEU A 135 -25.05 -2.75 5.07
CA LEU A 135 -25.85 -3.24 6.19
C LEU A 135 -27.36 -2.99 6.01
N PRO A 136 -27.83 -1.80 5.56
CA PRO A 136 -29.26 -1.59 5.34
C PRO A 136 -29.89 -2.57 4.33
N PRO A 137 -29.39 -2.68 3.08
CA PRO A 137 -29.97 -3.62 2.13
C PRO A 137 -29.78 -5.09 2.54
N LEU A 138 -28.73 -5.41 3.31
CA LEU A 138 -28.54 -6.75 3.86
C LEU A 138 -29.63 -7.12 4.87
N LEU A 139 -29.99 -6.20 5.77
CA LEU A 139 -31.08 -6.42 6.72
C LEU A 139 -32.42 -6.56 6.01
N ASP A 140 -32.70 -5.69 5.02
CA ASP A 140 -33.93 -5.75 4.23
C ASP A 140 -34.06 -7.07 3.43
N ARG A 141 -32.94 -7.67 3.02
CA ARG A 141 -32.91 -8.94 2.28
C ARG A 141 -33.08 -10.17 3.17
N LEU A 142 -32.75 -10.06 4.45
CA LEU A 142 -32.79 -11.15 5.44
C LEU A 142 -34.06 -11.15 6.30
N ALA A 143 -34.79 -10.03 6.35
CA ALA A 143 -36.09 -9.89 7.01
C ALA A 143 -37.22 -10.49 6.16
#